data_AF-A0A6C0AV57-F1
#
_entry.id   AF-A0A6C0AV57-F1
#
_cell.length_a   1.000
_cell.length_b   1.000
_cell.length_c   1.000
_cell.angle_alpha   90.00
_cell.angle_beta   90.00
_cell.angle_gamma   90.00
#
_symmetry.space_group_name_H-M   'P 1'
#
loop_
_entity.id
_entity.type
_entity.pdbx_description
1 polymer ?
#
loop_
_entity_poly.entity_id
_entity_poly.type
_entity_poly.pdbx_seq_one_letter_code
_entity_poly.pdbx_strand_id
1 'polypeptide(L)'
;MDTTVSYKSYKKMKKYKRQLYIESLLMNQVNLLIVSPVMYGAVDTMLLTHTHEFQWFNIYAILVIHCISYYYAHYAMHKVRWLYKYHQFHHKFDNLVLPSVGNAVSVVEFCFAYTLPFIISAYILKPNETSFLVPIGVIGLLNMVVHTPEFETVPWVKWLVSPRNHIQHHKKRNCHYASPTLNIDYILGEN
;
A
#
# COMPACT_ATOMS: atom_id res chain seq x y z
N MET A 1 2.11 -10.85 -9.83
CA MET A 1 3.50 -11.21 -9.43
C MET A 1 3.56 -12.51 -8.64
N ASP A 2 2.48 -12.92 -7.96
CA ASP A 2 2.42 -14.17 -7.17
C ASP A 2 2.81 -15.43 -7.94
N THR A 3 2.25 -15.63 -9.13
CA THR A 3 2.48 -16.83 -9.96
C THR A 3 3.72 -16.74 -10.84
N THR A 4 4.42 -15.61 -10.82
CA THR A 4 5.62 -15.35 -11.63
C THR A 4 6.84 -15.18 -10.72
N VAL A 5 7.08 -13.95 -10.26
CA VAL A 5 8.23 -13.59 -9.40
C VAL A 5 8.18 -14.36 -8.08
N SER A 6 7.01 -14.40 -7.44
CA SER A 6 6.84 -15.04 -6.12
C SER A 6 6.37 -16.49 -6.17
N TYR A 7 6.66 -17.22 -7.25
CA TYR A 7 6.10 -18.55 -7.48
C TYR A 7 6.44 -19.55 -6.35
N LYS A 8 7.65 -19.48 -5.79
CA LYS A 8 8.08 -20.35 -4.68
C LYS A 8 7.26 -20.06 -3.41
N SER A 9 7.10 -18.78 -3.06
CA SER A 9 6.27 -18.35 -1.93
C SER A 9 4.78 -18.66 -2.16
N TYR A 10 4.28 -18.46 -3.38
CA TYR A 10 2.92 -18.79 -3.79
C TYR A 10 2.61 -20.28 -3.60
N LYS A 11 3.53 -21.18 -3.98
CA LYS A 11 3.39 -22.62 -3.74
C LYS A 11 3.25 -22.94 -2.25
N LYS A 12 4.04 -22.30 -1.39
CA LYS A 12 3.92 -22.44 0.07
C LYS A 12 2.57 -21.95 0.57
N MET A 13 2.13 -20.77 0.12
CA MET A 13 0.85 -20.19 0.51
C MET A 13 -0.32 -21.10 0.13
N LYS A 14 -0.32 -21.62 -1.10
CA LYS A 14 -1.36 -22.55 -1.58
C LYS A 14 -1.35 -23.88 -0.83
N LYS A 15 -0.19 -24.36 -0.40
CA LYS A 15 -0.05 -25.63 0.34
C LYS A 15 -0.48 -25.49 1.81
N TYR A 16 -0.06 -24.42 2.49
CA TYR A 16 -0.18 -24.31 3.94
C TYR A 16 -1.26 -23.33 4.42
N LYS A 17 -1.69 -22.38 3.58
CA LYS A 17 -2.61 -21.30 3.93
C LYS A 17 -3.62 -21.00 2.80
N ARG A 18 -4.12 -22.04 2.13
CA ARG A 18 -5.00 -21.92 0.95
C ARG A 18 -6.23 -21.04 1.20
N GLN A 19 -6.92 -21.24 2.32
CA GLN A 19 -8.14 -20.49 2.62
C GLN A 19 -7.84 -19.00 2.78
N LEU A 20 -6.78 -18.66 3.51
CA LEU A 20 -6.35 -17.29 3.70
C LEU A 20 -5.94 -16.61 2.37
N TYR A 21 -5.35 -17.36 1.45
CA TYR A 21 -5.07 -16.86 0.09
C TYR A 21 -6.34 -16.60 -0.72
N ILE A 22 -7.38 -17.42 -0.58
CA ILE A 22 -8.66 -17.15 -1.24
C ILE A 22 -9.30 -15.89 -0.64
N GLU A 23 -9.28 -15.75 0.69
CA GLU A 23 -9.73 -14.54 1.37
C GLU A 23 -8.99 -13.29 0.89
N SER A 24 -7.67 -13.37 0.67
CA SER A 24 -6.87 -12.25 0.16
C SER A 24 -7.31 -11.83 -1.24
N LEU A 25 -7.58 -12.79 -2.12
CA LEU A 25 -8.07 -12.52 -3.48
C LEU A 25 -9.46 -11.86 -3.46
N LEU A 26 -10.36 -12.31 -2.58
CA LEU A 26 -11.68 -11.71 -2.42
C LEU A 26 -11.59 -10.27 -1.91
N MET A 27 -10.75 -10.01 -0.90
CA MET A 27 -10.54 -8.66 -0.38
C MET A 27 -9.91 -7.74 -1.43
N ASN A 28 -8.96 -8.24 -2.23
CA ASN A 28 -8.43 -7.49 -3.37
C ASN A 28 -9.51 -7.15 -4.39
N GLN A 29 -10.40 -8.08 -4.73
CA GLN A 29 -11.50 -7.81 -5.66
C GLN A 29 -12.43 -6.73 -5.10
N VAL A 30 -12.81 -6.82 -3.83
CA VAL A 30 -13.64 -5.80 -3.18
C VAL A 30 -12.94 -4.44 -3.19
N ASN A 31 -11.70 -4.36 -2.72
CA ASN A 31 -10.98 -3.10 -2.60
C ASN A 31 -10.67 -2.47 -3.97
N LEU A 32 -10.20 -3.26 -4.94
CA LEU A 32 -9.72 -2.75 -6.23
C LEU A 32 -10.80 -2.65 -7.30
N LEU A 33 -11.84 -3.50 -7.27
CA LEU A 33 -12.88 -3.54 -8.32
C LEU A 33 -14.21 -2.94 -7.86
N ILE A 34 -14.42 -2.73 -6.55
CA ILE A 34 -15.65 -2.12 -6.03
C ILE A 34 -15.34 -0.79 -5.36
N VAL A 35 -14.51 -0.80 -4.32
CA VAL A 35 -14.23 0.41 -3.54
C VAL A 35 -13.45 1.43 -4.38
N SER A 36 -12.36 1.01 -5.03
CA SER A 36 -11.51 1.93 -5.80
C SER A 36 -12.25 2.63 -6.94
N PRO A 37 -13.06 1.95 -7.79
CA PRO A 37 -13.77 2.63 -8.88
C PRO A 37 -14.84 3.60 -8.37
N VAL A 38 -15.56 3.25 -7.30
CA VAL A 38 -16.55 4.15 -6.68
C VAL A 38 -15.88 5.41 -6.14
N MET A 39 -14.77 5.24 -5.40
CA MET A 39 -14.05 6.37 -4.82
C MET A 39 -13.36 7.21 -5.90
N TYR A 40 -12.78 6.57 -6.92
CA TYR A 40 -12.19 7.26 -8.07
C TYR A 40 -13.25 8.06 -8.82
N GLY A 41 -14.42 7.50 -9.13
CA GLY A 41 -15.48 8.23 -9.82
C GLY A 41 -15.98 9.46 -9.05
N ALA A 42 -16.05 9.37 -7.72
CA ALA A 42 -16.36 10.54 -6.89
C ALA A 42 -15.26 11.61 -6.95
N VAL A 43 -13.99 11.20 -6.87
CA VAL A 43 -12.85 12.13 -6.94
C VAL A 43 -12.73 12.77 -8.32
N ASP A 44 -12.87 11.98 -9.37
CA ASP A 44 -12.81 12.39 -10.78
C ASP A 44 -13.83 13.49 -11.08
N THR A 45 -15.10 13.26 -10.71
CA THR A 45 -16.19 14.22 -10.96
C THR A 45 -16.14 15.47 -10.10
N MET A 46 -15.59 15.40 -8.88
CA MET A 46 -15.68 16.49 -7.91
C MET A 46 -14.38 17.29 -7.73
N LEU A 47 -13.22 16.67 -7.94
CA LEU A 47 -11.92 17.22 -7.51
C LEU A 47 -10.88 17.30 -8.63
N LEU A 48 -11.01 16.49 -9.69
CA LEU A 48 -10.03 16.47 -10.78
C LEU A 48 -10.35 17.50 -11.86
N THR A 49 -9.31 17.87 -12.60
CA THR A 49 -9.43 18.65 -13.83
C THR A 49 -9.23 17.76 -15.06
N HIS A 50 -9.96 18.01 -16.14
CA HIS A 50 -9.91 17.16 -17.33
C HIS A 50 -8.96 17.74 -18.39
N THR A 51 -7.67 17.74 -18.05
CA THR A 51 -6.57 18.11 -18.96
C THR A 51 -5.55 16.96 -19.07
N HIS A 52 -4.77 16.93 -20.14
CA HIS A 52 -3.85 15.81 -20.42
C HIS A 52 -2.37 16.14 -20.15
N GLU A 53 -2.09 17.27 -19.53
CA GLU A 53 -0.73 17.73 -19.25
C GLU A 53 -0.11 16.96 -18.09
N PHE A 54 1.20 16.68 -18.14
CA PHE A 54 1.89 16.17 -16.96
C PHE A 54 2.15 17.31 -15.97
N GLN A 55 1.40 17.31 -14.87
CA GLN A 55 1.61 18.23 -13.74
C GLN A 55 2.64 17.60 -12.78
N TRP A 56 3.92 17.68 -13.15
CA TRP A 56 5.02 17.05 -12.38
C TRP A 56 4.99 17.40 -10.89
N PHE A 57 4.76 18.68 -10.56
CA PHE A 57 4.62 19.11 -9.18
C PHE A 57 3.51 18.35 -8.45
N ASN A 58 2.33 18.22 -9.05
CA ASN A 58 1.20 17.50 -8.46
C ASN A 58 1.53 16.01 -8.28
N ILE A 59 2.17 15.37 -9.26
CA ILE A 59 2.59 13.96 -9.16
C ILE A 59 3.49 13.76 -7.94
N TYR A 60 4.55 14.56 -7.80
CA TYR A 60 5.47 14.44 -6.67
C TYR A 60 4.78 14.80 -5.34
N ALA A 61 3.96 15.85 -5.31
CA ALA A 61 3.25 16.25 -4.11
C ALA A 61 2.26 15.17 -3.64
N ILE A 62 1.53 14.52 -4.54
CA ILE A 62 0.63 13.40 -4.22
C ILE A 62 1.43 12.23 -3.62
N LEU A 63 2.57 11.87 -4.22
CA LEU A 63 3.43 10.80 -3.71
C LEU A 63 3.92 11.10 -2.28
N VAL A 64 4.30 12.35 -1.99
CA VAL A 64 4.76 12.78 -0.68
C VAL A 64 3.63 12.80 0.35
N ILE A 65 2.49 13.40 0.01
CA ILE A 65 1.31 13.44 0.89
C ILE A 65 0.87 12.01 1.22
N HIS A 66 0.75 11.15 0.20
CA HIS A 66 0.37 9.75 0.39
C HIS A 66 1.35 9.03 1.31
N CYS A 67 2.66 9.17 1.07
CA CYS A 67 3.70 8.55 1.90
C CYS A 67 3.58 8.92 3.37
N ILE A 68 3.45 10.23 3.66
CA ILE A 68 3.36 10.74 5.04
C ILE A 68 2.04 10.30 5.69
N SER A 69 0.91 10.47 5.00
CA SER A 69 -0.39 10.10 5.54
C SER A 69 -0.51 8.59 5.77
N TYR A 70 0.00 7.77 4.85
CA TYR A 70 0.03 6.32 5.01
C TYR A 70 0.85 5.92 6.24
N TYR A 71 2.05 6.48 6.41
CA TYR A 71 2.91 6.21 7.57
C TYR A 71 2.17 6.47 8.88
N TYR A 72 1.53 7.63 9.02
CA TYR A 72 0.78 7.94 10.24
C TYR A 72 -0.46 7.07 10.42
N ALA A 73 -1.20 6.77 9.35
CA ALA A 73 -2.35 5.87 9.41
C ALA A 73 -1.93 4.47 9.87
N HIS A 74 -0.86 3.93 9.29
CA HIS A 74 -0.30 2.64 9.63
C HIS A 74 0.24 2.60 11.06
N TYR A 75 1.06 3.58 11.45
CA TYR A 75 1.55 3.76 12.81
C TYR A 75 0.39 3.82 13.82
N ALA A 76 -0.65 4.60 13.53
CA ALA A 76 -1.83 4.72 14.38
C ALA A 76 -2.58 3.39 14.52
N MET A 77 -2.72 2.61 13.44
CA MET A 77 -3.32 1.27 13.51
C MET A 77 -2.54 0.32 14.43
N HIS A 78 -1.23 0.50 14.59
CA HIS A 78 -0.43 -0.28 15.54
C HIS A 78 -0.47 0.24 16.98
N LYS A 79 -0.53 1.56 17.18
CA LYS A 79 -0.47 2.16 18.52
C LYS A 79 -1.82 2.30 19.19
N VAL A 80 -2.89 2.45 18.41
CA VAL A 80 -4.23 2.72 18.92
C VAL A 80 -5.07 1.44 18.84
N ARG A 81 -5.39 0.87 20.01
CA ARG A 81 -6.06 -0.45 20.14
C ARG A 81 -7.35 -0.58 19.33
N TRP A 82 -8.15 0.48 19.24
CA TRP A 82 -9.42 0.44 18.50
C TRP A 82 -9.23 0.48 16.97
N LEU A 83 -8.11 1.03 16.49
CA LEU A 83 -7.75 1.03 15.07
C LEU A 83 -7.12 -0.30 14.63
N TYR A 84 -6.36 -0.96 15.53
CA TYR A 84 -5.67 -2.22 15.23
C TYR A 84 -6.59 -3.30 14.64
N LYS A 85 -7.85 -3.37 15.07
CA LYS A 85 -8.82 -4.35 14.55
C LYS A 85 -9.00 -4.30 13.03
N TYR A 86 -8.77 -3.14 12.41
CA TYR A 86 -8.89 -2.97 10.97
C TYR A 86 -7.64 -3.49 10.23
N HIS A 87 -6.48 -3.49 10.89
CA HIS A 87 -5.21 -3.98 10.35
C HIS A 87 -4.94 -5.46 10.66
N GLN A 88 -5.69 -6.05 11.59
CA GLN A 88 -5.58 -7.47 11.97
C GLN A 88 -5.69 -8.44 10.79
N PHE A 89 -6.50 -8.13 9.77
CA PHE A 89 -6.62 -8.99 8.59
C PHE A 89 -5.29 -9.06 7.82
N HIS A 90 -4.63 -7.92 7.62
CA HIS A 90 -3.35 -7.84 6.93
C HIS A 90 -2.24 -8.61 7.67
N HIS A 91 -2.29 -8.62 9.00
CA HIS A 91 -1.36 -9.42 9.81
C HIS A 91 -1.63 -10.94 9.82
N LYS A 92 -2.70 -11.45 9.21
CA LYS A 92 -2.81 -12.91 9.04
C LYS A 92 -1.68 -13.49 8.16
N PHE A 93 -0.99 -12.62 7.42
CA PHE A 93 0.06 -12.94 6.45
C PHE A 93 1.51 -12.81 7.00
N ASP A 94 1.73 -12.56 8.30
CA ASP A 94 3.05 -12.17 8.88
C ASP A 94 4.29 -12.94 8.35
N ASN A 95 4.19 -14.28 8.26
CA ASN A 95 5.33 -15.15 7.95
C ASN A 95 5.45 -15.49 6.46
N LEU A 96 4.45 -15.13 5.66
CA LEU A 96 4.41 -15.40 4.24
C LEU A 96 3.53 -14.36 3.57
N VAL A 97 4.15 -13.24 3.21
CA VAL A 97 3.53 -12.22 2.39
C VAL A 97 3.72 -12.57 0.91
N LEU A 98 2.72 -12.25 0.09
CA LEU A 98 2.80 -12.34 -1.36
C LEU A 98 2.55 -10.95 -1.95
N PRO A 99 2.98 -10.67 -3.19
CA PRO A 99 2.72 -9.38 -3.82
C PRO A 99 1.23 -8.99 -3.80
N SER A 100 0.32 -9.93 -4.03
CA SER A 100 -1.13 -9.68 -3.93
C SER A 100 -1.63 -9.33 -2.53
N VAL A 101 -0.90 -9.71 -1.47
CA VAL A 101 -1.25 -9.37 -0.09
C VAL A 101 -1.13 -7.87 0.17
N GLY A 102 -0.33 -7.15 -0.62
CA GLY A 102 -0.13 -5.71 -0.42
C GLY A 102 -1.43 -4.91 -0.42
N ASN A 103 -2.44 -5.31 -1.20
CA ASN A 103 -3.75 -4.64 -1.23
C ASN A 103 -4.85 -5.46 -0.51
N ALA A 104 -4.50 -6.62 0.05
CA ALA A 104 -5.41 -7.51 0.75
C ALA A 104 -5.53 -7.06 2.21
N VAL A 105 -6.30 -5.99 2.39
CA VAL A 105 -6.56 -5.34 3.68
C VAL A 105 -8.07 -5.30 3.93
N SER A 106 -8.49 -4.98 5.16
CA SER A 106 -9.93 -4.75 5.39
C SER A 106 -10.41 -3.53 4.59
N VAL A 107 -11.70 -3.47 4.26
CA VAL A 107 -12.26 -2.32 3.53
C VAL A 107 -12.04 -0.99 4.28
N VAL A 108 -12.13 -1.03 5.62
CA VAL A 108 -11.91 0.17 6.46
C VAL A 108 -10.45 0.61 6.40
N GLU A 109 -9.51 -0.33 6.50
CA GLU A 109 -8.09 -0.03 6.32
C GLU A 109 -7.80 0.51 4.92
N PHE A 110 -8.39 -0.09 3.88
CA PHE A 110 -8.25 0.37 2.51
C PHE A 110 -8.71 1.82 2.35
N CYS A 111 -9.91 2.14 2.83
CA CYS A 111 -10.42 3.52 2.79
C CYS A 111 -9.54 4.49 3.60
N PHE A 112 -9.11 4.10 4.80
CA PHE A 112 -8.41 4.98 5.73
C PHE A 112 -6.93 5.21 5.36
N ALA A 113 -6.19 4.14 5.05
CA ALA A 113 -4.75 4.21 4.81
C ALA A 113 -4.41 4.34 3.32
N TYR A 114 -5.23 3.82 2.41
CA TYR A 114 -4.91 3.82 0.98
C TYR A 114 -5.65 4.93 0.23
N THR A 115 -6.98 4.99 0.32
CA THR A 115 -7.80 5.90 -0.50
C THR A 115 -7.84 7.33 0.05
N LEU A 116 -8.04 7.51 1.36
CA LEU A 116 -8.18 8.82 1.98
C LEU A 116 -6.98 9.76 1.70
N PRO A 117 -5.72 9.33 1.75
CA PRO A 117 -4.59 10.19 1.37
C PRO A 117 -4.67 10.71 -0.07
N PHE A 118 -5.18 9.91 -1.01
CA PHE A 118 -5.39 10.38 -2.38
C PHE A 118 -6.51 11.42 -2.48
N ILE A 119 -7.61 11.22 -1.75
CA ILE A 119 -8.71 12.20 -1.71
C ILE A 119 -8.23 13.54 -1.15
N ILE A 120 -7.47 13.50 -0.04
CA ILE A 120 -6.86 14.70 0.56
C ILE A 120 -5.93 15.38 -0.46
N SER A 121 -5.11 14.61 -1.16
CA SER A 121 -4.20 15.15 -2.17
C SER A 121 -4.97 15.80 -3.33
N ALA A 122 -6.04 15.17 -3.82
CA ALA A 122 -6.88 15.70 -4.88
C ALA A 122 -7.57 17.00 -4.46
N TYR A 123 -8.10 17.06 -3.23
CA TYR A 123 -8.76 18.24 -2.69
C TYR A 123 -7.81 19.44 -2.61
N ILE A 124 -6.57 19.22 -2.16
CA ILE A 124 -5.57 20.29 -2.00
C ILE A 124 -5.01 20.74 -3.35
N LEU A 125 -4.64 19.80 -4.21
CA LEU A 125 -3.82 20.06 -5.40
C LEU A 125 -4.63 20.24 -6.69
N LYS A 126 -5.90 19.79 -6.69
CA LYS A 126 -6.79 19.75 -7.87
C LYS A 126 -6.10 19.23 -9.13
N PRO A 127 -5.45 18.05 -9.07
CA PRO A 127 -4.68 17.54 -10.19
C PRO A 127 -5.59 17.17 -11.36
N ASN A 128 -5.01 17.01 -12.54
CA ASN A 128 -5.70 16.35 -13.62
C ASN A 128 -5.65 14.82 -13.50
N GLU A 129 -6.48 14.13 -14.28
CA GLU A 129 -6.59 12.66 -14.31
C GLU A 129 -5.22 11.99 -14.44
N THR A 130 -4.41 12.44 -15.41
CA THR A 130 -3.11 11.84 -15.68
C THR A 130 -2.18 11.97 -14.48
N SER A 131 -2.12 13.17 -13.90
CA SER A 131 -1.27 13.47 -12.74
C SER A 131 -1.74 12.81 -11.45
N PHE A 132 -3.02 12.42 -11.39
CA PHE A 132 -3.60 11.69 -10.28
C PHE A 132 -3.39 10.16 -10.39
N LEU A 133 -3.53 9.59 -11.59
CA LEU A 133 -3.39 8.17 -11.83
C LEU A 133 -1.92 7.69 -11.77
N VAL A 134 -0.96 8.52 -12.19
CA VAL A 134 0.47 8.17 -12.16
C VAL A 134 0.94 7.78 -10.75
N PRO A 135 0.73 8.60 -9.69
CA PRO A 135 1.03 8.21 -8.31
C PRO A 135 0.36 6.91 -7.86
N ILE A 136 -0.91 6.69 -8.21
CA ILE A 136 -1.65 5.47 -7.87
C ILE A 136 -0.94 4.24 -8.46
N GLY A 137 -0.54 4.32 -9.73
CA GLY A 137 0.21 3.25 -10.39
C GLY A 137 1.57 2.98 -9.75
N VAL A 138 2.33 4.04 -9.45
CA VAL A 138 3.64 3.94 -8.79
C VAL A 138 3.52 3.31 -7.40
N ILE A 139 2.61 3.79 -6.57
CA ILE A 139 2.38 3.27 -5.22
C ILE A 139 1.89 1.82 -5.29
N GLY A 140 0.94 1.50 -6.18
CA GLY A 140 0.44 0.14 -6.37
C GLY A 140 1.54 -0.85 -6.76
N LEU A 141 2.42 -0.46 -7.68
CA LEU A 141 3.56 -1.27 -8.08
C LEU A 141 4.55 -1.47 -6.93
N LEU A 142 4.96 -0.40 -6.26
CA LEU A 142 5.90 -0.48 -5.15
C LEU A 142 5.32 -1.28 -3.98
N ASN A 143 4.01 -1.18 -3.73
CA ASN A 143 3.34 -1.96 -2.69
C ASN A 143 3.44 -3.46 -2.98
N MET A 144 3.31 -3.90 -4.23
CA MET A 144 3.55 -5.30 -4.59
C MET A 144 5.03 -5.69 -4.40
N VAL A 145 5.97 -4.81 -4.76
CA VAL A 145 7.41 -5.06 -4.67
C VAL A 145 7.84 -5.27 -3.21
N VAL A 146 7.42 -4.41 -2.29
CA VAL A 146 7.81 -4.54 -0.86
C VAL A 146 7.17 -5.77 -0.18
N HIS A 147 6.11 -6.33 -0.76
CA HIS A 147 5.48 -7.58 -0.34
C HIS A 147 5.99 -8.83 -1.10
N THR A 148 7.14 -8.73 -1.79
CA THR A 148 7.74 -9.85 -2.53
C THR A 148 8.89 -10.48 -1.73
N PRO A 149 8.72 -11.68 -1.11
CA PRO A 149 9.78 -12.33 -0.33
C PRO A 149 11.05 -12.63 -1.13
N GLU A 150 10.90 -12.91 -2.42
CA GLU A 150 12.02 -13.19 -3.32
C GLU A 150 12.93 -11.98 -3.53
N PHE A 151 12.52 -10.79 -3.12
CA PHE A 151 13.34 -9.57 -3.12
C PHE A 151 13.91 -9.21 -1.73
N GLU A 152 13.73 -10.03 -0.68
CA GLU A 152 14.23 -9.74 0.69
C GLU A 152 15.76 -9.58 0.75
N THR A 153 16.51 -10.18 -0.18
CA THR A 153 17.98 -10.10 -0.23
C THR A 153 18.51 -9.10 -1.26
N VAL A 154 17.64 -8.44 -2.02
CA VAL A 154 18.05 -7.46 -3.04
C VAL A 154 18.53 -6.18 -2.36
N PRO A 155 19.72 -5.65 -2.69
CA PRO A 155 20.19 -4.38 -2.17
C PRO A 155 19.22 -3.25 -2.50
N TRP A 156 18.94 -2.39 -1.53
CA TRP A 156 17.97 -1.29 -1.66
C TRP A 156 18.57 0.01 -1.16
N VAL A 157 18.16 1.13 -1.78
CA VAL A 157 18.53 2.47 -1.28
C VAL A 157 17.83 2.70 0.06
N LYS A 158 18.58 3.13 1.08
CA LYS A 158 18.07 3.22 2.48
C LYS A 158 16.85 4.14 2.63
N TRP A 159 16.74 5.15 1.76
CA TRP A 159 15.67 6.15 1.78
C TRP A 159 14.37 5.64 1.15
N LEU A 160 14.40 4.46 0.53
CA LEU A 160 13.23 3.78 -0.01
C LEU A 160 12.89 2.59 0.88
N VAL A 161 11.60 2.28 0.98
CA VAL A 161 11.14 1.10 1.72
C VAL A 161 11.60 -0.14 0.98
N SER A 162 12.39 -0.98 1.64
CA SER A 162 12.87 -2.23 1.07
C SER A 162 11.90 -3.38 1.38
N PRO A 163 11.83 -4.41 0.52
CA PRO A 163 11.08 -5.63 0.85
C PRO A 163 11.52 -6.24 2.18
N ARG A 164 12.81 -6.18 2.50
CA ARG A 164 13.33 -6.66 3.79
C ARG A 164 12.73 -5.93 4.98
N ASN A 165 12.71 -4.60 4.95
CA ASN A 165 12.19 -3.80 6.06
C ASN A 165 10.69 -4.08 6.25
N HIS A 166 9.93 -4.11 5.15
CA HIS A 166 8.48 -4.34 5.20
C HIS A 166 8.12 -5.77 5.64
N ILE A 167 8.86 -6.79 5.17
CA ILE A 167 8.69 -8.17 5.64
C ILE A 167 9.06 -8.30 7.12
N GLN A 168 10.09 -7.59 7.58
CA GLN A 168 10.45 -7.56 8.99
C GLN A 168 9.36 -6.90 9.85
N HIS A 169 8.71 -5.85 9.34
CA HIS A 169 7.53 -5.27 9.97
C HIS A 169 6.44 -6.33 10.16
N HIS A 170 6.10 -7.09 9.11
CA HIS A 170 5.13 -8.18 9.21
C HIS A 170 5.49 -9.21 10.30
N LYS A 171 6.78 -9.54 10.45
CA LYS A 171 7.26 -10.49 11.47
C LYS A 171 7.24 -9.93 12.90
N LYS A 172 7.60 -8.65 13.10
CA LYS A 172 7.80 -8.05 14.45
C LYS A 172 6.67 -7.13 14.92
N ARG A 173 5.98 -6.48 13.97
CA ARG A 173 4.82 -5.58 14.12
C ARG A 173 5.02 -4.31 14.96
N ASN A 174 6.25 -4.02 15.38
CA ASN A 174 6.59 -2.88 16.24
C ASN A 174 7.71 -2.01 15.67
N CYS A 175 8.04 -2.17 14.39
CA CYS A 175 9.09 -1.44 13.66
C CYS A 175 8.70 -1.25 12.19
N HIS A 176 9.34 -0.31 11.48
CA HIS A 176 9.22 -0.10 10.03
C HIS A 176 7.77 0.10 9.55
N TYR A 177 7.15 1.22 9.93
CA TYR A 177 5.77 1.55 9.57
C TYR A 177 5.64 2.17 8.17
N ALA A 178 6.73 2.66 7.58
CA ALA A 178 6.71 3.25 6.26
C ALA A 178 6.51 2.20 5.16
N SER A 179 5.58 2.49 4.25
CA SER A 179 5.35 1.71 3.03
C SER A 179 4.58 2.56 2.00
N PRO A 180 4.71 2.33 0.68
CA PRO A 180 5.74 1.52 0.02
C PRO A 180 6.86 2.38 -0.59
N THR A 181 6.82 3.70 -0.41
CA THR A 181 7.68 4.66 -1.14
C THR A 181 8.92 5.05 -0.35
N LEU A 182 8.87 6.16 0.40
CA LEU A 182 9.99 6.67 1.19
C LEU A 182 10.03 5.97 2.56
N ASN A 183 11.24 5.66 3.01
CA ASN A 183 11.49 5.06 4.31
C ASN A 183 11.50 6.13 5.40
N ILE A 184 10.31 6.55 5.84
CA ILE A 184 10.13 7.58 6.87
C ILE A 184 10.77 7.14 8.19
N ASP A 185 10.69 5.86 8.57
CA ASP A 185 11.35 5.34 9.77
C ASP A 185 12.86 5.65 9.76
N TYR A 186 13.53 5.42 8.62
CA TYR A 186 14.95 5.75 8.45
C TYR A 186 15.23 7.27 8.54
N ILE A 187 14.36 8.10 7.95
CA ILE A 187 14.51 9.56 7.96
C ILE A 187 14.37 10.12 9.38
N LEU A 188 13.47 9.54 10.19
CA LEU A 188 13.26 9.93 11.58
C LEU A 188 14.28 9.32 12.56
N GLY A 189 15.14 8.42 12.09
CA GLY A 189 16.12 7.71 12.94
C GLY A 189 15.51 6.58 13.77
N GLU A 190 14.29 6.15 13.46
CA GLU A 190 13.60 5.02 14.09
C GLU A 190 14.04 3.72 13.36
N ASN A 191 15.03 3.00 13.90
CA ASN A 191 15.49 1.70 13.36
C ASN A 191 15.13 0.54 14.28
#